data_AF-A0A847CIC7-F1
#
_entry.id   AF-A0A847CIC7-F1
#
_cell.length_a   1.000
_cell.length_b   1.000
_cell.length_c   1.000
_cell.angle_alpha   90.00
_cell.angle_beta   90.00
_cell.angle_gamma   90.00
#
_symmetry.space_group_name_H-M   'P 1'
#
loop_
_entity.id
_entity.type
_entity.pdbx_description
1 polymer ?
#
loop_
_entity_poly.entity_id
_entity_poly.type
_entity_poly.pdbx_seq_one_letter_code
_entity_poly.pdbx_strand_id
1 'polypeptide(L)'
;ELGKALAVENSIQDNLNQIANQYLQSKKSMKNSTDIQDIISESKFNNLLEYQKGELLKQLASAKIVSEEKRKKLQEIIQKTTALEKLKEKQQEEYVKNEEFLESEEFDDLATLKFKKIST
;
A
#
# COMPACT_ATOMS: atom_id res chain seq x y z
N GLU A 1 1.01 8.32 -1.00
CA GLU A 1 2.37 8.18 -1.59
C GLU A 1 2.65 6.80 -2.15
N LEU A 2 2.39 5.70 -1.43
CA LEU A 2 2.57 4.33 -1.93
C LEU A 2 1.89 4.09 -3.29
N GLY A 3 0.63 4.54 -3.45
CA GLY A 3 -0.08 4.42 -4.73
C GLY A 3 0.62 5.12 -5.90
N LYS A 4 1.32 6.23 -5.67
CA LYS A 4 2.12 6.91 -6.72
C LYS A 4 3.35 6.07 -7.09
N ALA A 5 4.01 5.45 -6.10
CA ALA A 5 5.15 4.57 -6.35
C ALA A 5 4.74 3.31 -7.13
N LEU A 6 3.60 2.70 -6.78
CA LEU A 6 3.05 1.56 -7.51
C LEU A 6 2.61 1.92 -8.94
N ALA A 7 2.06 3.13 -9.16
CA ALA A 7 1.72 3.59 -10.49
C ALA A 7 2.95 3.70 -11.41
N VAL A 8 4.08 4.16 -10.87
CA VAL A 8 5.36 4.20 -11.60
C VAL A 8 5.85 2.79 -11.92
N GLU A 9 5.81 1.87 -10.96
CA GLU A 9 6.17 0.45 -11.17
C GLU A 9 5.31 -0.18 -12.29
N ASN A 10 4.00 0.02 -12.24
CA ASN A 10 3.06 -0.48 -13.25
C ASN A 10 3.34 0.12 -14.62
N SER A 11 3.58 1.43 -14.72
CA SER A 11 3.90 2.08 -16.00
C SER A 11 5.17 1.51 -16.64
N ILE A 12 6.20 1.21 -15.83
CA ILE A 12 7.43 0.58 -16.33
C ILE A 12 7.15 -0.85 -16.80
N GLN A 13 6.33 -1.60 -16.05
CA GLN A 13 5.92 -2.95 -16.43
C GLN A 13 5.11 -2.97 -17.73
N ASP A 14 4.24 -1.99 -17.93
CA ASP A 14 3.47 -1.83 -19.17
C ASP A 14 4.38 -1.54 -20.36
N ASN A 15 5.41 -0.69 -20.19
CA ASN A 15 6.40 -0.44 -21.23
C ASN A 15 7.22 -1.70 -21.56
N LEU A 16 7.58 -2.52 -20.56
CA LEU A 16 8.22 -3.82 -20.80
C LEU A 16 7.32 -4.78 -21.59
N ASN A 17 6.02 -4.79 -21.29
CA ASN A 17 5.03 -5.57 -22.05
C ASN A 17 4.91 -5.07 -23.50
N GLN A 18 4.98 -3.76 -23.72
CA GLN A 18 5.00 -3.19 -25.07
C GLN A 18 6.24 -3.62 -25.85
N ILE A 19 7.43 -3.61 -25.24
CA ILE A 19 8.65 -4.13 -25.88
C ILE A 19 8.50 -5.61 -26.24
N ALA A 20 7.95 -6.43 -25.35
CA ALA A 20 7.68 -7.84 -25.64
C ALA A 20 6.73 -8.01 -26.83
N ASN A 21 5.69 -7.18 -26.92
CA ASN A 21 4.78 -7.16 -28.06
C ASN A 21 5.47 -6.73 -29.36
N GLN A 22 6.36 -5.74 -29.30
CA GLN A 22 7.15 -5.29 -30.45
C GLN A 22 8.08 -6.40 -30.98
N TYR A 23 8.72 -7.16 -30.08
CA TYR A 23 9.48 -8.36 -30.48
C TYR A 23 8.63 -9.39 -31.21
N LEU A 24 7.44 -9.68 -30.67
CA LEU A 24 6.51 -10.63 -31.29
C LEU A 24 6.03 -10.14 -32.66
N GLN A 25 5.80 -8.84 -32.81
CA GLN A 25 5.39 -8.23 -34.07
C GLN A 25 6.54 -8.27 -35.09
N SER A 26 7.76 -7.87 -34.71
CA SER A 26 8.96 -7.94 -35.57
C SER A 26 9.16 -9.36 -36.12
N LYS A 27 9.13 -10.36 -35.22
CA LYS A 27 9.30 -11.76 -35.59
C LYS A 27 8.19 -12.26 -36.53
N LYS A 28 6.96 -11.77 -36.36
CA LYS A 28 5.83 -12.10 -37.25
C LYS A 28 6.02 -11.46 -38.63
N SER A 29 6.41 -10.19 -38.70
CA SER A 29 6.63 -9.50 -39.98
C SER A 29 7.80 -10.08 -40.78
N MET A 30 8.79 -10.66 -40.11
CA MET A 30 9.97 -11.23 -40.74
C MET A 30 9.83 -12.71 -41.09
N LYS A 31 8.68 -13.31 -40.76
CA LYS A 31 8.40 -14.71 -41.08
C LYS A 31 8.45 -14.92 -42.59
N ASN A 32 9.41 -15.75 -43.03
CA ASN A 32 9.70 -16.07 -44.43
C ASN A 32 10.34 -14.93 -45.25
N SER A 33 10.79 -13.83 -44.63
CA SER A 33 11.61 -12.86 -45.37
C SER A 33 12.98 -13.48 -45.69
N THR A 34 13.42 -13.31 -46.94
CA THR A 34 14.74 -13.72 -47.42
C THR A 34 15.58 -12.53 -47.88
N ASP A 35 15.06 -11.31 -47.74
CA ASP A 35 15.80 -10.10 -48.07
C ASP A 35 16.83 -9.80 -46.96
N ILE A 36 18.09 -9.67 -47.34
CA ILE A 36 19.18 -9.38 -46.43
C ILE A 36 19.00 -8.00 -45.77
N GLN A 37 18.43 -7.01 -46.49
CA GLN A 37 18.20 -5.68 -45.92
C GLN A 37 17.13 -5.70 -44.82
N ASP A 38 16.09 -6.51 -45.00
CA ASP A 38 15.06 -6.73 -43.99
C ASP A 38 15.64 -7.37 -42.74
N ILE A 39 16.46 -8.42 -42.91
CA ILE A 39 17.11 -9.14 -41.81
C ILE A 39 18.05 -8.23 -41.01
N ILE A 40 18.85 -7.40 -41.70
CA ILE A 40 19.75 -6.44 -41.05
C ILE A 40 18.94 -5.40 -40.26
N SER A 41 17.84 -4.92 -40.84
CA SER A 41 16.97 -3.92 -40.21
C SER A 41 16.28 -4.48 -38.98
N GLU A 42 15.76 -5.70 -39.04
CA GLU A 42 15.21 -6.41 -37.87
C GLU A 42 16.26 -6.59 -36.78
N SER A 43 17.46 -7.05 -37.13
CA SER A 43 18.54 -7.26 -36.15
C SER A 43 18.88 -5.97 -35.40
N LYS A 44 19.00 -4.85 -36.12
CA LYS A 44 19.23 -3.53 -35.51
C LYS A 44 18.07 -3.10 -34.60
N PHE A 45 16.84 -3.32 -35.05
CA PHE A 45 15.66 -3.00 -34.24
C PHE A 45 15.59 -3.86 -32.97
N ASN A 46 15.85 -5.16 -33.07
CA ASN A 46 15.90 -6.07 -31.93
C ASN A 46 17.00 -5.70 -30.91
N ASN A 47 18.16 -5.22 -31.39
CA ASN A 47 19.22 -4.73 -30.51
C ASN A 47 18.79 -3.45 -29.77
N LEU A 48 18.07 -2.54 -30.44
CA LEU A 48 17.51 -1.34 -29.80
C LEU A 48 16.50 -1.72 -28.71
N LEU A 49 15.59 -2.66 -29.01
CA LEU A 49 14.61 -3.15 -28.04
C LEU A 49 15.29 -3.79 -26.82
N GLU A 50 16.41 -4.51 -27.00
CA GLU A 50 17.11 -5.17 -25.89
C GLU A 50 17.79 -4.13 -25.00
N TYR A 51 18.38 -3.09 -25.60
CA TYR A 51 18.92 -1.95 -24.86
C TYR A 51 17.84 -1.24 -24.03
N GLN A 52 16.69 -0.92 -24.65
CA GLN A 52 15.58 -0.27 -23.97
C GLN A 52 15.02 -1.12 -22.82
N LYS A 53 14.88 -2.43 -23.04
CA LYS A 53 14.49 -3.39 -22.00
C LYS A 53 15.49 -3.38 -20.85
N GLY A 54 16.79 -3.38 -21.12
CA GLY A 54 17.83 -3.30 -20.09
C GLY A 54 17.70 -2.06 -19.21
N GLU A 55 17.48 -0.89 -19.81
CA GLU A 55 17.28 0.37 -19.07
C GLU A 55 15.97 0.36 -18.26
N LEU A 56 14.87 -0.13 -18.84
CA LEU A 56 13.59 -0.25 -18.11
C LEU A 56 13.69 -1.21 -16.92
N LEU A 57 14.46 -2.31 -17.04
CA LEU A 57 14.67 -3.24 -15.92
C LEU A 57 15.45 -2.58 -14.78
N LYS A 58 16.44 -1.73 -15.07
CA LYS A 58 17.14 -0.93 -14.05
C LYS A 58 16.18 0.03 -13.36
N GLN A 59 15.37 0.75 -14.14
CA GLN A 59 14.36 1.67 -13.61
C GLN A 59 13.32 0.93 -12.75
N LEU A 60 12.88 -0.26 -13.17
CA LEU A 60 11.95 -1.09 -12.41
C LEU A 60 12.54 -1.51 -11.06
N ALA A 61 13.81 -1.92 -11.05
CA ALA A 61 14.49 -2.28 -9.80
C ALA A 61 14.53 -1.10 -8.83
N SER A 62 14.87 0.11 -9.31
CA SER A 62 14.83 1.32 -8.50
C SER A 62 13.43 1.67 -8.01
N ALA A 63 12.41 1.55 -8.87
CA ALA A 63 11.01 1.82 -8.50
C ALA A 63 10.51 0.85 -7.42
N LYS A 64 10.89 -0.43 -7.48
CA LYS A 64 10.55 -1.44 -6.47
C LYS A 64 11.16 -1.16 -5.10
N ILE A 65 12.40 -0.65 -5.06
CA ILE A 65 13.01 -0.23 -3.80
C ILE A 65 12.17 0.89 -3.17
N VAL A 66 11.79 1.89 -3.95
CA VAL A 66 10.96 3.01 -3.47
C VAL A 66 9.57 2.54 -3.03
N SER A 67 8.92 1.65 -3.79
CA SER A 67 7.58 1.14 -3.43
C SER A 67 7.62 0.34 -2.12
N GLU A 68 8.69 -0.44 -1.90
CA GLU A 68 8.90 -1.21 -0.67
C GLU A 68 9.19 -0.30 0.53
N GLU A 69 10.01 0.73 0.39
CA GLU A 69 10.22 1.73 1.44
C GLU A 69 8.91 2.42 1.85
N LYS A 70 8.08 2.79 0.87
CA LYS A 70 6.77 3.40 1.12
C LYS A 70 5.80 2.42 1.77
N ARG A 71 5.87 1.12 1.43
CA ARG A 71 5.07 0.07 2.06
C ARG A 71 5.43 -0.11 3.53
N LYS A 72 6.71 -0.14 3.88
CA LYS A 72 7.19 -0.21 5.27
C LYS A 72 6.72 0.98 6.09
N LYS A 73 6.89 2.20 5.56
CA LYS A 73 6.40 3.42 6.22
C LYS A 73 4.89 3.38 6.49
N LEU A 74 4.10 2.88 5.54
CA LEU A 74 2.66 2.73 5.74
C LEU A 74 2.35 1.72 6.85
N GLN A 75 3.04 0.60 6.90
CA GLN A 75 2.87 -0.39 7.97
C GLN A 75 3.20 0.18 9.35
N GLU A 76 4.29 0.94 9.48
CA GLU A 76 4.64 1.62 10.73
C GLU A 76 3.56 2.61 11.18
N ILE A 77 3.00 3.37 10.24
CA ILE A 77 1.90 4.31 10.54
C ILE A 77 0.68 3.53 11.03
N ILE A 78 0.27 2.47 10.33
CA ILE A 78 -0.88 1.63 10.71
C ILE A 78 -0.68 1.04 12.11
N GLN A 79 0.50 0.51 12.42
CA GLN A 79 0.77 -0.05 13.75
C GLN A 79 0.60 1.00 14.85
N LYS A 80 1.11 2.22 14.62
CA LYS A 80 0.98 3.33 15.57
C LYS A 80 -0.47 3.78 15.71
N THR A 81 -1.20 3.94 14.60
CA THR A 81 -2.61 4.36 14.67
C THR A 81 -3.48 3.33 15.37
N THR A 82 -3.30 2.04 15.08
CA THR A 82 -4.04 0.98 15.77
C THR A 82 -3.71 0.92 17.26
N ALA A 83 -2.45 1.16 17.66
CA ALA A 83 -2.10 1.25 19.08
C ALA A 83 -2.80 2.43 19.78
N LEU A 84 -2.88 3.59 19.11
CA LEU A 84 -3.57 4.76 19.62
C LEU A 84 -5.08 4.56 19.70
N GLU A 85 -5.69 3.91 18.71
CA GLU A 85 -7.12 3.56 18.72
C GLU A 85 -7.46 2.67 19.91
N LYS A 86 -6.66 1.64 20.18
CA LYS A 86 -6.84 0.77 21.37
C LYS A 86 -6.69 1.52 22.68
N LEU A 87 -5.76 2.47 22.77
CA LEU A 87 -5.61 3.30 23.98
C LEU A 87 -6.83 4.20 24.19
N LYS A 88 -7.35 4.79 23.11
CA LYS A 88 -8.56 5.60 23.14
C LYS A 88 -9.78 4.76 23.59
N GLU A 89 -9.94 3.57 23.03
CA GLU A 89 -11.02 2.64 23.43
C GLU A 89 -10.95 2.30 24.92
N LYS A 90 -9.76 1.95 25.43
CA LYS A 90 -9.56 1.68 26.85
C LYS A 90 -9.88 2.88 27.74
N GLN A 91 -9.42 4.07 27.37
CA GLN A 91 -9.73 5.28 28.13
C GLN A 91 -11.23 5.56 28.15
N GLN A 92 -11.92 5.31 27.05
CA GLN A 92 -13.37 5.47 26.98
C GLN A 92 -14.10 4.44 27.85
N GLU A 93 -13.66 3.18 27.85
CA GLU A 93 -14.20 2.14 28.74
C GLU A 93 -13.97 2.47 30.23
N GLU A 94 -12.78 2.94 30.59
CA GLU A 94 -12.45 3.36 31.97
C GLU A 94 -13.29 4.57 32.39
N TYR A 95 -13.49 5.54 31.50
CA TYR A 95 -14.33 6.70 31.75
C TYR A 95 -15.78 6.29 32.04
N VAL A 96 -16.37 5.44 31.19
CA VAL A 96 -17.74 4.96 31.39
C VAL A 96 -17.88 4.20 32.70
N LYS A 97 -16.94 3.31 33.03
CA LYS A 97 -16.95 2.58 34.31
C LYS A 97 -16.85 3.50 35.51
N ASN A 98 -16.05 4.55 35.43
CA ASN A 98 -15.93 5.53 36.51
C ASN A 98 -17.21 6.36 36.67
N GLU A 99 -17.87 6.76 35.58
CA GLU A 99 -19.18 7.41 35.66
C GLU A 99 -20.24 6.48 36.29
N GLU A 100 -20.32 5.22 35.85
CA GLU A 100 -21.23 4.23 36.44
C GLU A 100 -20.96 4.01 37.94
N PHE A 101 -19.69 3.96 38.33
CA PHE A 101 -19.29 3.83 39.73
C PHE A 101 -19.72 5.06 40.55
N LEU A 102 -19.43 6.27 40.06
CA LEU A 102 -19.80 7.52 40.73
C LEU A 102 -21.33 7.65 40.86
N GLU A 103 -22.09 7.34 39.80
CA GLU A 103 -23.55 7.30 39.88
C GLU A 103 -24.02 6.32 40.95
N SER A 104 -23.42 5.13 41.03
CA SER A 104 -23.79 4.13 42.03
C SER A 104 -23.51 4.57 43.48
N GLU A 105 -22.38 5.24 43.74
CA GLU A 105 -22.08 5.80 45.06
C GLU A 105 -23.06 6.92 45.43
N GLU A 106 -23.40 7.80 44.48
CA GLU A 106 -24.39 8.86 44.71
C GLU A 106 -25.78 8.28 45.07
N PHE A 107 -26.19 7.19 44.42
CA PHE A 107 -27.43 6.49 44.75
C PHE A 107 -27.40 5.85 46.14
N ASP A 108 -26.27 5.24 46.54
CA ASP A 108 -26.13 4.60 47.85
C ASP A 108 -26.08 5.63 49.00
N ASP A 109 -25.42 6.77 48.77
CA ASP A 109 -25.41 7.91 49.69
C ASP A 109 -26.82 8.49 49.88
N LEU A 110 -27.60 8.64 48.81
CA LEU A 110 -29.00 9.07 48.86
C LEU A 110 -29.88 8.07 49.63
N ALA A 111 -29.67 6.78 49.42
CA ALA A 111 -30.38 5.73 50.15
C ALA A 111 -30.07 5.80 51.65
N THR A 112 -28.78 5.90 52.01
CA THR A 112 -28.32 5.98 53.39
C THR A 112 -28.85 7.23 54.11
N LEU A 113 -28.88 8.38 53.43
CA LEU A 113 -29.48 9.62 53.96
C LEU A 113 -30.99 9.49 54.21
N LYS A 114 -31.73 8.82 53.33
CA LYS A 114 -33.16 8.54 53.55
C LYS A 114 -33.39 7.62 54.75
N PHE A 115 -32.60 6.55 54.89
CA PHE A 115 -32.72 5.64 56.04
C PHE A 115 -32.41 6.34 57.37
N LYS A 116 -31.39 7.21 57.41
CA LYS A 116 -31.06 7.99 58.60
C LYS A 116 -32.19 8.95 59.02
N LYS A 117 -32.88 9.56 58.06
CA LYS A 117 -34.05 10.44 58.30
C LYS A 117 -35.30 9.71 58.82
N ILE A 118 -35.46 8.43 58.50
CA ILE A 118 -36.62 7.62 58.95
C ILE A 118 -36.36 7.02 60.35
N SER A 119 -35.09 6.95 60.76
CA SER A 119 -34.65 6.34 62.03
C SER A 119 -34.51 7.34 63.19
N THR A 120 -34.95 8.60 63.00
CA THR A 120 -34.99 9.66 64.03
C THR A 120 -36.43 10.08 64.24
#